data_AF-A0A7J7IM74-F1
#
_entry.id   AF-A0A7J7IM74-F1
#
_cell.length_a   1.000
_cell.length_b   1.000
_cell.length_c   1.000
_cell.angle_alpha   90.00
_cell.angle_beta   90.00
_cell.angle_gamma   90.00
#
_symmetry.space_group_name_H-M   'P 1'
#
loop_
_entity.id
_entity.type
_entity.pdbx_description
1 polymer ?
#
loop_
_entity_poly.entity_id
_entity_poly.type
_entity_poly.pdbx_seq_one_letter_code
_entity_poly.pdbx_strand_id
1 'polypeptide(L)'
;MKRFPIHRSMKPFILWRMVRNPALFQVRTPSKTKTEATSDSAGVNLTDTGRPYLSFSLRTLYGMWRVAVLTVSDSCAAGQAQDQSGPLAVELLESDLVAETVDAARPAAAPGFQVAYYGVVPDERSLITERIKQLSGQEKIGGAVDAGSTLVPPEPVDLIVTTGGTGIASRDVTPEATMDACNGRSVWGLSFLMLQVSLQFTPLAALSRYGAGVCGATLVVNLPGKPRAVREILPTIKPVLAHGCALLRGTTRHEESYRAQVTSEQQMATS
;
A
#
# COMPACT_ATOMS: atom_id res chain seq x y z
N MET A 1 47.46 8.52 38.70
CA MET A 1 46.07 8.60 39.20
C MET A 1 45.70 10.06 39.43
N LYS A 2 44.89 10.66 38.53
CA LYS A 2 44.22 11.94 38.79
C LYS A 2 42.76 11.80 38.35
N ARG A 3 41.86 11.85 39.32
CA ARG A 3 40.39 11.78 39.14
C ARG A 3 39.91 13.11 38.57
N PHE A 4 39.12 13.08 37.50
CA PHE A 4 38.32 14.22 37.04
C PHE A 4 36.88 14.08 37.57
N PRO A 5 36.21 15.20 37.95
CA PRO A 5 34.91 15.14 38.60
C PRO A 5 33.79 14.95 37.58
N ILE A 6 32.84 14.08 37.93
CA ILE A 6 31.59 13.85 37.20
C ILE A 6 30.63 14.97 37.58
N HIS A 7 30.36 15.91 36.67
CA HIS A 7 29.26 16.86 36.82
C HIS A 7 27.98 16.27 36.23
N ARG A 8 27.00 16.08 37.12
CA ARG A 8 25.64 15.64 36.87
C ARG A 8 24.84 16.76 36.19
N SER A 9 23.85 16.38 35.37
CA SER A 9 22.73 17.18 34.82
C SER A 9 22.88 17.80 33.42
N MET A 10 22.53 17.03 32.38
CA MET A 10 21.78 17.56 31.23
C MET A 10 20.62 16.61 30.90
N LYS A 11 19.40 17.17 30.87
CA LYS A 11 18.13 16.47 30.65
C LYS A 11 18.00 16.04 29.18
N PRO A 12 17.53 14.82 28.86
CA PRO A 12 17.31 14.37 27.49
C PRO A 12 15.96 14.92 27.00
N PHE A 13 15.89 16.19 26.62
CA PHE A 13 14.63 16.79 26.17
C PHE A 13 14.75 17.73 24.96
N ILE A 14 15.96 17.93 24.43
CA ILE A 14 16.19 18.92 23.35
C ILE A 14 16.26 18.27 21.96
N LEU A 15 16.57 16.97 21.85
CA LEU A 15 16.61 16.28 20.54
C LEU A 15 15.22 15.74 20.09
N TRP A 16 14.27 15.58 21.01
CA TRP A 16 12.91 15.09 20.70
C TRP A 16 11.97 16.20 20.19
N ARG A 17 12.33 17.48 20.38
CA ARG A 17 11.48 18.63 20.01
C ARG A 17 11.70 19.14 18.58
N MET A 18 12.72 18.65 17.86
CA MET A 18 12.98 19.03 16.46
C MET A 18 12.17 18.23 15.44
N VAL A 19 11.57 17.09 15.81
CA VAL A 19 10.77 16.25 14.90
C VAL A 19 9.28 16.65 14.87
N ARG A 20 8.87 17.62 15.70
CA ARG A 20 7.47 18.11 15.79
C ARG A 20 7.32 19.62 15.58
N ASN A 21 8.18 20.25 14.78
CA ASN A 21 8.00 21.66 14.45
C ASN A 21 7.41 21.86 13.03
N PRO A 22 6.07 21.97 12.88
CA PRO A 22 5.46 22.30 11.60
C PRO A 22 5.80 23.72 11.10
N ALA A 23 6.47 24.55 11.90
CA ALA A 23 6.93 25.89 11.48
C ALA A 23 8.19 25.89 10.60
N LEU A 24 8.89 24.75 10.45
CA LEU A 24 10.00 24.62 9.49
C LEU A 24 9.54 24.43 8.03
N PHE A 25 8.22 24.33 7.79
CA PHE A 25 7.59 24.21 6.47
C PHE A 25 6.79 25.44 6.04
N GLN A 26 7.05 26.63 6.61
CA GLN A 26 6.57 27.86 6.00
C GLN A 26 7.49 28.26 4.85
N VAL A 27 7.07 27.96 3.62
CA VAL A 27 7.57 28.63 2.41
C VAL A 27 7.39 30.13 2.63
N ARG A 28 8.50 30.87 2.76
CA ARG A 28 8.48 32.34 2.73
C ARG A 28 7.97 32.77 1.36
N THR A 29 6.73 33.22 1.30
CA THR A 29 6.26 34.00 0.16
C THR A 29 6.96 35.37 0.21
N PRO A 30 7.42 35.92 -0.94
CA PRO A 30 8.04 37.23 -0.95
C PRO A 30 7.01 38.30 -0.57
N SER A 31 7.38 39.17 0.38
CA SER A 31 6.57 40.31 0.80
C SER A 31 6.48 41.33 -0.32
N LYS A 32 5.26 41.68 -0.76
CA LYS A 32 5.03 42.83 -1.63
C LYS A 32 5.10 44.11 -0.80
N THR A 33 6.04 45.00 -1.12
CA THR A 33 5.99 46.41 -0.72
C THR A 33 5.70 47.30 -1.94
N LYS A 34 4.46 47.81 -1.94
CA LYS A 34 3.89 49.04 -2.52
C LYS A 34 4.63 49.78 -3.64
N THR A 35 3.95 49.92 -4.78
CA THR A 35 3.88 51.19 -5.52
C THR A 35 2.50 51.31 -6.17
N GLU A 36 2.11 52.55 -6.44
CA GLU A 36 0.78 53.13 -6.38
C GLU A 36 -0.20 52.76 -7.51
N ALA A 37 -1.46 53.11 -7.25
CA ALA A 37 -2.64 52.89 -8.06
C ALA A 37 -2.66 53.74 -9.34
N THR A 38 -3.20 53.17 -10.41
CA THR A 38 -4.17 53.85 -11.30
C THR A 38 -5.17 52.83 -11.86
N SER A 39 -6.37 53.34 -12.07
CA SER A 39 -7.64 52.73 -12.45
C SER A 39 -7.63 51.87 -13.71
N ASP A 40 -8.37 50.75 -13.70
CA ASP A 40 -9.58 50.63 -14.54
C ASP A 40 -10.35 49.33 -14.26
N SER A 41 -11.67 49.45 -14.43
CA SER A 41 -12.73 48.51 -14.09
C SER A 41 -12.73 47.22 -14.92
N ALA A 42 -12.59 46.08 -14.25
CA ALA A 42 -13.26 44.82 -14.58
C ALA A 42 -13.12 43.88 -13.37
N GLY A 43 -14.17 43.77 -12.56
CA GLY A 43 -14.18 42.88 -11.41
C GLY A 43 -14.19 41.42 -11.85
N VAL A 44 -13.01 40.79 -11.87
CA VAL A 44 -12.89 39.33 -11.89
C VAL A 44 -12.72 38.87 -10.45
N ASN A 45 -13.77 38.27 -9.91
CA ASN A 45 -13.74 37.60 -8.61
C ASN A 45 -12.85 36.35 -8.73
N LEU A 46 -11.58 36.45 -8.35
CA LEU A 46 -10.69 35.31 -8.18
C LEU A 46 -10.99 34.61 -6.85
N THR A 47 -12.06 33.82 -6.81
CA THR A 47 -12.26 32.79 -5.76
C THR A 47 -12.61 31.41 -6.31
N ASP A 48 -12.65 31.23 -7.63
CA ASP A 48 -12.82 29.92 -8.25
C ASP A 48 -11.46 29.37 -8.74
N THR A 49 -10.81 28.58 -7.88
CA THR A 49 -9.85 27.56 -8.34
C THR A 49 -10.44 26.20 -8.04
N GLY A 50 -11.55 25.88 -8.71
CA GLY A 50 -12.04 24.53 -8.85
C GLY A 50 -10.90 23.55 -9.14
N ARG A 51 -10.65 22.63 -8.22
CA ARG A 51 -9.84 21.44 -8.47
C ARG A 51 -10.73 20.46 -9.25
N PRO A 52 -10.48 20.16 -10.53
CA PRO A 52 -11.28 19.20 -11.27
C PRO A 52 -10.70 17.79 -11.08
N TYR A 53 -10.48 17.37 -9.83
CA TYR A 53 -10.01 16.02 -9.55
C TYR A 53 -10.79 15.45 -8.37
N LEU A 54 -11.53 14.37 -8.63
CA LEU A 54 -12.36 13.58 -7.71
C LEU A 54 -13.80 14.08 -7.46
N SER A 55 -14.62 14.11 -8.51
CA SER A 55 -16.08 13.91 -8.38
C SER A 55 -16.59 12.74 -9.22
N PHE A 56 -15.73 11.74 -9.47
CA PHE A 56 -16.15 10.50 -10.13
C PHE A 56 -16.47 9.44 -9.07
N SER A 57 -17.65 8.83 -9.16
CA SER A 57 -18.08 7.80 -8.23
C SER A 57 -17.05 6.67 -8.21
N LEU A 58 -16.34 6.52 -7.09
CA LEU A 58 -15.38 5.44 -6.84
C LEU A 58 -16.04 4.06 -7.07
N ARG A 59 -17.38 3.97 -7.01
CA ARG A 59 -18.13 2.74 -7.25
C ARG A 59 -18.07 2.25 -8.70
N THR A 60 -17.83 3.12 -9.67
CA THR A 60 -17.84 2.75 -11.10
C THR A 60 -16.49 2.21 -11.58
N LEU A 61 -15.40 2.58 -10.89
CA LEU A 61 -14.03 2.17 -11.26
C LEU A 61 -13.50 1.00 -10.44
N TYR A 62 -14.06 0.76 -9.25
CA TYR A 62 -13.57 -0.27 -8.34
C TYR A 62 -14.60 -1.41 -8.26
N GLY A 63 -14.22 -2.58 -8.79
CA GLY A 63 -14.98 -3.82 -8.60
C GLY A 63 -14.69 -4.46 -7.24
N MET A 64 -15.12 -5.71 -7.07
CA MET A 64 -14.67 -6.57 -5.97
C MET A 64 -13.30 -7.16 -6.32
N TRP A 65 -12.30 -6.90 -5.49
CA TRP A 65 -10.92 -7.39 -5.68
C TRP A 65 -10.69 -8.66 -4.88
N ARG A 66 -10.14 -9.69 -5.51
CA ARG A 66 -9.80 -10.93 -4.83
C ARG A 66 -8.44 -10.80 -4.18
N VAL A 67 -8.36 -11.15 -2.90
CA VAL A 67 -7.14 -10.99 -2.12
C VAL A 67 -6.70 -12.31 -1.52
N ALA A 68 -5.39 -12.52 -1.47
CA ALA A 68 -4.77 -13.53 -0.64
C ALA A 68 -4.01 -12.87 0.52
N VAL A 69 -4.16 -13.42 1.73
CA VAL A 69 -3.36 -13.06 2.89
C VAL A 69 -2.39 -14.19 3.21
N LEU A 70 -1.10 -13.88 3.32
CA LEU A 70 -0.05 -14.84 3.58
C LEU A 70 0.78 -14.43 4.79
N THR A 71 0.63 -15.16 5.90
CA THR A 71 1.49 -14.98 7.06
C THR A 71 2.80 -15.72 6.85
N VAL A 72 3.92 -15.01 7.01
CA VAL A 72 5.27 -15.57 6.92
C VAL A 72 5.84 -15.62 8.33
N SER A 73 5.93 -16.82 8.88
CA SER A 73 6.42 -17.06 10.24
C SER A 73 6.75 -18.53 10.48
N ASP A 74 8.01 -18.82 10.80
CA ASP A 74 8.46 -20.14 11.23
C ASP A 74 7.64 -20.68 12.42
N SER A 75 7.40 -19.85 13.44
CA SER A 75 6.68 -20.26 14.65
C SER A 75 5.19 -20.51 14.41
N CYS A 76 4.52 -19.72 13.56
CA CYS A 76 3.12 -19.97 13.21
C CYS A 76 3.01 -21.22 12.31
N ALA A 77 3.92 -21.37 11.34
CA ALA A 77 3.96 -22.55 10.46
C ALA A 77 4.21 -23.85 11.24
N ALA A 78 5.05 -23.80 12.28
CA ALA A 78 5.32 -24.93 13.18
C ALA A 78 4.22 -25.18 14.24
N GLY A 79 3.15 -24.37 14.27
CA GLY A 79 2.08 -24.46 15.28
C GLY A 79 2.52 -24.05 16.70
N GLN A 80 3.67 -23.38 16.83
CA GLN A 80 4.24 -22.94 18.11
C GLN A 80 3.70 -21.57 18.57
N ALA A 81 3.15 -20.79 17.64
CA ALA A 81 2.52 -19.51 17.90
C ALA A 81 1.19 -19.40 17.16
N GLN A 82 0.25 -18.67 17.75
CA GLN A 82 -1.01 -18.34 17.08
C GLN A 82 -0.80 -17.12 16.17
N ASP A 83 -1.22 -17.23 14.92
CA ASP A 83 -1.24 -16.07 14.02
C ASP A 83 -2.34 -15.09 14.44
N GLN A 84 -1.91 -13.85 14.74
CA GLN A 84 -2.79 -12.72 15.06
C GLN A 84 -2.80 -11.68 13.93
N SER A 85 -1.78 -11.63 13.09
CA SER A 85 -1.60 -10.59 12.08
C SER A 85 -2.34 -10.93 10.79
N GLY A 86 -2.34 -12.20 10.38
CA GLY A 86 -3.07 -12.68 9.21
C GLY A 86 -4.58 -12.49 9.35
N PRO A 87 -5.23 -13.03 10.39
CA PRO A 87 -6.67 -12.81 10.63
C PRO A 87 -7.05 -11.33 10.74
N LEU A 88 -6.18 -10.51 11.35
CA LEU A 88 -6.40 -9.07 11.41
C LEU A 88 -6.30 -8.40 10.03
N ALA A 89 -5.36 -8.83 9.18
CA ALA A 89 -5.29 -8.32 7.82
C ALA A 89 -6.54 -8.68 7.01
N VAL A 90 -7.10 -9.88 7.21
CA VAL A 90 -8.37 -10.30 6.61
C VAL A 90 -9.50 -9.35 7.03
N GLU A 91 -9.70 -9.18 8.34
CA GLU A 91 -10.72 -8.27 8.89
C GLU A 91 -10.60 -6.84 8.31
N LEU A 92 -9.37 -6.31 8.28
CA LEU A 92 -9.12 -4.97 7.79
C LEU A 92 -9.30 -4.83 6.28
N LEU A 93 -9.00 -5.86 5.48
CA LEU A 93 -9.23 -5.85 4.04
C LEU A 93 -10.73 -5.85 3.72
N GLU A 94 -11.48 -6.74 4.37
CA GLU A 94 -12.91 -6.93 4.13
C GLU A 94 -13.78 -5.80 4.71
N SER A 95 -13.25 -5.02 5.65
CA SER A 95 -13.91 -3.77 6.07
C SER A 95 -14.11 -2.80 4.90
N ASP A 96 -15.09 -1.91 5.01
CA ASP A 96 -15.41 -0.95 3.95
C ASP A 96 -14.20 -0.12 3.52
N LEU A 97 -14.11 0.15 2.21
CA LEU A 97 -13.05 0.98 1.61
C LEU A 97 -13.16 2.47 1.98
N VAL A 98 -14.31 2.90 2.54
CA VAL A 98 -14.59 4.29 2.92
C VAL A 98 -15.51 4.33 4.15
N ALA A 99 -15.09 5.00 5.23
CA ALA A 99 -15.90 5.17 6.45
C ALA A 99 -16.86 6.37 6.40
N GLU A 100 -16.74 7.31 5.46
CA GLU A 100 -17.58 8.52 5.45
C GLU A 100 -17.91 8.95 4.01
N THR A 101 -19.18 9.30 3.79
CA THR A 101 -19.78 9.86 2.56
C THR A 101 -20.22 8.87 1.48
N VAL A 102 -21.23 8.03 1.75
CA VAL A 102 -22.26 7.79 0.71
C VAL A 102 -23.64 7.66 1.36
N ASP A 103 -24.58 8.43 0.84
CA ASP A 103 -26.00 8.48 1.22
C ASP A 103 -26.63 7.09 1.44
N ALA A 104 -27.57 7.06 2.39
CA ALA A 104 -28.28 5.90 2.94
C ALA A 104 -29.20 5.12 1.97
N ALA A 105 -28.94 5.18 0.66
CA ALA A 105 -29.65 4.40 -0.36
C ALA A 105 -28.67 3.44 -1.04
N ARG A 106 -28.65 2.16 -0.63
CA ARG A 106 -27.95 1.13 -1.41
C ARG A 106 -28.57 -0.26 -1.28
N PRO A 107 -28.97 -0.84 -2.42
CA PRO A 107 -28.56 -2.20 -2.77
C PRO A 107 -27.87 -2.20 -4.14
N ALA A 108 -26.54 -2.46 -4.16
CA ALA A 108 -25.72 -2.93 -5.30
C ALA A 108 -24.22 -2.92 -4.91
N ALA A 109 -23.60 -4.09 -4.77
CA ALA A 109 -22.21 -4.40 -4.38
C ALA A 109 -21.24 -3.21 -4.19
N ALA A 110 -20.77 -3.00 -2.96
CA ALA A 110 -19.73 -2.02 -2.70
C ALA A 110 -18.38 -2.47 -3.28
N PRO A 111 -17.58 -1.53 -3.84
CA PRO A 111 -16.16 -1.82 -4.09
C PRO A 111 -15.51 -2.28 -2.79
N GLY A 112 -14.76 -3.37 -2.84
CA GLY A 112 -14.23 -4.02 -1.65
C GLY A 112 -13.12 -4.99 -1.97
N PHE A 113 -12.45 -5.47 -0.93
CA PHE A 113 -11.58 -6.62 -1.00
C PHE A 113 -12.34 -7.84 -0.48
N GLN A 114 -12.33 -8.93 -1.24
CA GLN A 114 -12.83 -10.23 -0.81
C GLN A 114 -11.62 -11.14 -0.62
N VAL A 115 -11.41 -11.63 0.59
CA VAL A 115 -10.32 -12.55 0.86
C VAL A 115 -10.70 -13.93 0.31
N ALA A 116 -10.07 -14.30 -0.80
CA ALA A 116 -10.26 -15.59 -1.44
C ALA A 116 -9.33 -16.67 -0.86
N TYR A 117 -8.28 -16.27 -0.16
CA TYR A 117 -7.29 -17.17 0.41
C TYR A 117 -6.63 -16.59 1.66
N TYR A 118 -6.43 -17.43 2.66
CA TYR A 118 -5.57 -17.17 3.81
C TYR A 118 -4.68 -18.39 4.07
N GLY A 119 -3.40 -18.14 4.35
CA GLY A 119 -2.46 -19.21 4.66
C GLY A 119 -1.25 -18.74 5.43
N VAL A 120 -0.52 -19.71 5.96
CA VAL A 120 0.74 -19.51 6.69
C VAL A 120 1.85 -20.28 5.97
N VAL A 121 3.03 -19.67 5.87
CA VAL A 121 4.26 -20.30 5.35
C VAL A 121 5.43 -19.98 6.30
N PRO A 122 6.43 -20.86 6.40
CA PRO A 122 7.65 -20.56 7.15
C PRO A 122 8.47 -19.47 6.45
N ASP A 123 9.50 -18.95 7.14
CA ASP A 123 10.44 -17.96 6.64
C ASP A 123 11.46 -18.57 5.64
N GLU A 124 10.93 -19.28 4.64
CA GLU A 124 11.68 -19.95 3.58
C GLU A 124 11.46 -19.23 2.24
N ARG A 125 12.53 -18.65 1.71
CA ARG A 125 12.48 -17.80 0.51
C ARG A 125 11.83 -18.51 -0.67
N SER A 126 12.19 -19.77 -0.92
CA SER A 126 11.63 -20.58 -2.02
C SER A 126 10.12 -20.81 -1.87
N LEU A 127 9.66 -21.17 -0.67
CA LEU A 127 8.24 -21.45 -0.40
C LEU A 127 7.38 -20.18 -0.50
N ILE A 128 7.89 -19.04 -0.04
CA ILE A 128 7.22 -17.75 -0.17
C ILE A 128 7.10 -17.36 -1.65
N THR A 129 8.19 -17.47 -2.42
CA THR A 129 8.21 -17.17 -3.85
C THR A 129 7.24 -18.06 -4.63
N GLU A 130 7.27 -19.37 -4.39
CA GLU A 130 6.38 -20.34 -5.01
C GLU A 130 4.92 -20.03 -4.69
N ARG A 131 4.61 -19.75 -3.41
CA ARG A 131 3.24 -19.43 -3.00
C ARG A 131 2.73 -18.15 -3.66
N ILE A 132 3.56 -17.11 -3.78
CA ILE A 132 3.20 -15.87 -4.49
C ILE A 132 2.89 -16.18 -5.96
N LYS A 133 3.73 -16.98 -6.64
CA LYS A 133 3.54 -17.35 -8.05
C LYS A 133 2.30 -18.21 -8.28
N GLN A 134 1.99 -19.14 -7.37
CA GLN A 134 0.78 -19.95 -7.43
C GLN A 134 -0.47 -19.09 -7.29
N LEU A 135 -0.50 -18.20 -6.28
CA LEU A 135 -1.64 -17.30 -6.02
C LEU A 135 -1.85 -16.28 -7.14
N SER A 136 -0.79 -15.86 -7.83
CA SER A 136 -0.86 -14.96 -8.99
C SER A 136 -1.07 -15.66 -10.34
N GLY A 137 -1.21 -17.00 -10.34
CA GLY A 137 -1.39 -17.79 -11.56
C GLY A 137 -0.16 -17.87 -12.47
N GLN A 138 1.02 -17.48 -11.99
CA GLN A 138 2.27 -17.58 -12.74
C GLN A 138 2.90 -18.98 -12.66
N GLU A 139 2.42 -19.83 -11.75
CA GLU A 139 2.87 -21.21 -11.60
C GLU A 139 1.68 -22.14 -11.34
N LYS A 140 1.72 -23.35 -11.92
CA LYS A 140 0.67 -24.35 -11.70
C LYS A 140 0.75 -24.86 -10.27
N ILE A 141 -0.41 -25.19 -9.70
CA ILE A 141 -0.48 -25.88 -8.41
C ILE A 141 0.08 -27.30 -8.63
N GLY A 142 1.32 -27.53 -8.22
CA GLY A 142 1.99 -28.81 -8.34
C GLY A 142 2.91 -29.04 -7.14
N GLY A 143 2.47 -29.87 -6.20
CA GLY A 143 3.25 -30.21 -5.00
C GLY A 143 2.39 -30.24 -3.74
N ALA A 144 2.63 -31.23 -2.88
CA ALA A 144 2.02 -31.30 -1.56
C ALA A 144 2.50 -30.10 -0.72
N VAL A 145 1.58 -29.23 -0.33
CA VAL A 145 1.82 -28.19 0.67
C VAL A 145 1.22 -28.68 1.99
N ASP A 146 2.10 -28.93 2.96
CA ASP A 146 1.79 -29.61 4.21
C ASP A 146 0.80 -28.86 5.12
N ALA A 147 -0.02 -29.69 5.78
CA ALA A 147 -0.68 -29.55 7.08
C ALA A 147 -1.09 -28.15 7.56
N GLY A 148 -1.92 -27.43 6.79
CA GLY A 148 -2.62 -26.28 7.37
C GLY A 148 -3.44 -25.41 6.43
N SER A 149 -3.27 -25.52 5.10
CA SER A 149 -3.99 -24.67 4.15
C SER A 149 -4.77 -25.48 3.12
N THR A 150 -6.09 -25.44 3.33
CA THR A 150 -7.14 -25.79 2.39
C THR A 150 -6.99 -24.99 1.10
N LEU A 151 -6.60 -25.67 0.02
CA LEU A 151 -6.81 -25.35 -1.41
C LEU A 151 -6.50 -23.91 -1.85
N VAL A 152 -5.47 -23.76 -2.70
CA VAL A 152 -5.24 -22.54 -3.50
C VAL A 152 -6.52 -22.20 -4.29
N PRO A 153 -6.92 -20.91 -4.38
CA PRO A 153 -8.12 -20.53 -5.10
C PRO A 153 -8.04 -20.95 -6.59
N PRO A 154 -9.17 -21.30 -7.21
CA PRO A 154 -9.18 -21.84 -8.58
C PRO A 154 -8.75 -20.83 -9.65
N GLU A 155 -8.78 -19.54 -9.32
CA GLU A 155 -8.33 -18.48 -10.21
C GLU A 155 -7.35 -17.56 -9.47
N PRO A 156 -6.46 -16.86 -10.21
CA PRO A 156 -5.51 -15.91 -9.64
C PRO A 156 -6.19 -14.82 -8.83
N VAL A 157 -5.49 -14.32 -7.80
CA VAL A 157 -5.93 -13.16 -7.01
C VAL A 157 -5.38 -11.85 -7.60
N ASP A 158 -6.02 -10.74 -7.26
CA ASP A 158 -5.62 -9.39 -7.69
C ASP A 158 -4.57 -8.77 -6.78
N LEU A 159 -4.63 -9.13 -5.50
CA LEU A 159 -3.76 -8.62 -4.44
C LEU A 159 -3.27 -9.77 -3.56
N ILE A 160 -1.98 -9.74 -3.23
CA ILE A 160 -1.38 -10.58 -2.20
C ILE A 160 -0.83 -9.65 -1.12
N VAL A 161 -1.31 -9.83 0.11
CA VAL A 161 -0.78 -9.15 1.30
C VAL A 161 -0.02 -10.18 2.11
N THR A 162 1.28 -9.97 2.30
CA THR A 162 2.06 -10.78 3.23
C THR A 162 2.20 -10.06 4.56
N THR A 163 2.32 -10.80 5.67
CA THR A 163 2.66 -10.25 6.99
C THR A 163 3.76 -11.08 7.65
N GLY A 164 4.87 -10.44 8.02
CA GLY A 164 6.03 -11.11 8.61
C GLY A 164 7.24 -11.23 7.68
N GLY A 165 8.39 -11.58 8.24
CA GLY A 165 9.65 -11.79 7.52
C GLY A 165 10.25 -10.53 6.86
N THR A 166 9.89 -9.31 7.30
CA THR A 166 10.37 -8.03 6.72
C THR A 166 11.44 -7.31 7.55
N GLY A 167 11.87 -7.88 8.67
CA GLY A 167 12.92 -7.28 9.51
C GLY A 167 14.33 -7.46 8.92
N ILE A 168 15.35 -7.31 9.77
CA ILE A 168 16.77 -7.49 9.43
C ILE A 168 17.36 -8.77 10.03
N ALA A 169 16.54 -9.64 10.63
CA ALA A 169 17.03 -10.93 11.13
C ALA A 169 17.41 -11.83 9.95
N SER A 170 18.26 -12.82 10.19
CA SER A 170 18.75 -13.73 9.15
C SER A 170 17.66 -14.54 8.46
N ARG A 171 16.54 -14.79 9.16
CA ARG A 171 15.36 -15.49 8.64
C ARG A 171 14.39 -14.54 7.93
N ASP A 172 14.46 -13.23 8.15
CA ASP A 172 13.55 -12.30 7.47
C ASP A 172 13.92 -12.23 5.98
N VAL A 173 13.14 -12.89 5.11
CA VAL A 173 13.42 -13.03 3.67
C VAL A 173 12.23 -12.68 2.76
N THR A 174 11.13 -12.18 3.32
CA THR A 174 9.88 -11.91 2.57
C THR A 174 10.06 -10.89 1.43
N PRO A 175 10.76 -9.75 1.61
CA PRO A 175 10.98 -8.80 0.53
C PRO A 175 11.78 -9.41 -0.63
N GLU A 176 12.82 -10.19 -0.35
CA GLU A 176 13.60 -10.91 -1.35
C GLU A 176 12.75 -11.91 -2.12
N ALA A 177 11.98 -12.74 -1.42
CA ALA A 177 11.09 -13.72 -2.03
C ALA A 177 10.04 -13.06 -2.94
N THR A 178 9.54 -11.89 -2.52
CA THR A 178 8.60 -11.07 -3.29
C THR A 178 9.25 -10.54 -4.57
N MET A 179 10.49 -10.06 -4.50
CA MET A 179 11.21 -9.58 -5.68
C MET A 179 11.52 -10.71 -6.67
N ASP A 180 11.86 -11.90 -6.18
CA ASP A 180 12.05 -13.08 -7.02
C ASP A 180 10.75 -13.49 -7.72
N ALA A 181 9.62 -13.47 -7.01
CA ALA A 181 8.32 -13.78 -7.58
C ALA A 181 7.88 -12.74 -8.62
N CYS A 182 8.20 -11.46 -8.39
CA CYS A 182 7.85 -10.35 -9.28
C CYS A 182 8.87 -10.13 -10.41
N ASN A 183 9.87 -11.00 -10.57
CA ASN A 183 10.95 -10.83 -11.56
C ASN A 183 11.61 -9.43 -11.50
N GLY A 184 11.79 -8.89 -10.28
CA GLY A 184 12.35 -7.56 -10.05
C GLY A 184 11.41 -6.37 -10.36
N ARG A 185 10.16 -6.60 -10.77
CA ARG A 185 9.17 -5.54 -11.02
C ARG A 185 8.63 -4.96 -9.71
N SER A 186 9.45 -4.11 -9.08
CA SER A 186 9.16 -3.47 -7.79
C SER A 186 8.20 -2.27 -7.90
N VAL A 187 7.42 -2.04 -6.84
CA VAL A 187 6.56 -0.87 -6.62
C VAL A 187 7.05 -0.10 -5.40
N TRP A 188 8.27 0.44 -5.47
CA TRP A 188 8.94 1.14 -4.37
C TRP A 188 8.10 2.25 -3.71
N GLY A 189 7.22 2.92 -4.48
CA GLY A 189 6.33 3.95 -3.94
C GLY A 189 5.40 3.44 -2.83
N LEU A 190 4.93 2.19 -2.91
CA LEU A 190 4.13 1.57 -1.85
C LEU A 190 4.97 1.26 -0.62
N SER A 191 6.20 0.74 -0.80
CA SER A 191 7.14 0.54 0.31
C SER A 191 7.42 1.85 1.05
N PHE A 192 7.65 2.93 0.31
CA PHE A 192 7.88 4.26 0.90
C PHE A 192 6.65 4.76 1.67
N LEU A 193 5.45 4.62 1.11
CA LEU A 193 4.21 5.00 1.79
C LEU A 193 4.03 4.23 3.11
N MET A 194 4.25 2.92 3.11
CA MET A 194 4.15 2.09 4.33
C MET A 194 5.18 2.50 5.39
N LEU A 195 6.43 2.78 4.98
CA LEU A 195 7.47 3.31 5.87
C LEU A 195 7.07 4.67 6.44
N GLN A 196 6.59 5.59 5.61
CA GLN A 196 6.18 6.92 6.03
C GLN A 196 5.07 6.84 7.08
N VAL A 197 4.07 5.99 6.89
CA VAL A 197 3.00 5.76 7.87
C VAL A 197 3.57 5.21 9.17
N SER A 198 4.44 4.20 9.09
CA SER A 198 4.98 3.53 10.27
C SER A 198 5.91 4.42 11.11
N LEU A 199 6.66 5.32 10.47
CA LEU A 199 7.52 6.30 11.15
C LEU A 199 6.74 7.30 12.01
N GLN A 200 5.43 7.48 11.76
CA GLN A 200 4.57 8.28 12.63
C GLN A 200 4.34 7.63 14.00
N PHE A 201 4.45 6.30 14.08
CA PHE A 201 4.20 5.52 15.29
C PHE A 201 5.50 5.13 16.02
N THR A 202 6.56 4.80 15.27
CA THR A 202 7.84 4.41 15.87
C THR A 202 9.03 4.67 14.93
N PRO A 203 10.14 5.25 15.43
CA PRO A 203 11.37 5.40 14.63
C PRO A 203 12.00 4.05 14.26
N LEU A 204 11.70 2.98 15.02
CA LEU A 204 12.21 1.62 14.72
C LEU A 204 11.66 1.06 13.41
N ALA A 205 10.59 1.64 12.87
CA ALA A 205 10.06 1.28 11.56
C ALA A 205 11.09 1.40 10.43
N ALA A 206 12.13 2.23 10.61
CA ALA A 206 13.24 2.36 9.67
C ALA A 206 14.04 1.07 9.43
N LEU A 207 13.93 0.08 10.32
CA LEU A 207 14.60 -1.23 10.16
C LEU A 207 13.78 -2.23 9.34
N SER A 208 12.50 -1.96 9.06
CA SER A 208 11.70 -2.85 8.22
C SER A 208 12.05 -2.61 6.75
N ARG A 209 12.31 -3.70 6.03
CA ARG A 209 12.73 -3.71 4.63
C ARG A 209 11.53 -3.80 3.68
N TYR A 210 10.43 -3.12 4.02
CA TYR A 210 9.13 -3.13 3.31
C TYR A 210 9.26 -3.41 1.81
N GLY A 211 8.47 -4.34 1.29
CA GLY A 211 8.49 -4.72 -0.12
C GLY A 211 7.11 -4.57 -0.77
N ALA A 212 7.12 -4.25 -2.06
CA ALA A 212 5.94 -4.29 -2.92
C ALA A 212 6.37 -4.54 -4.36
N GLY A 213 5.59 -5.31 -5.11
CA GLY A 213 5.93 -5.69 -6.48
C GLY A 213 4.71 -6.12 -7.29
N VAL A 214 4.91 -6.39 -8.57
CA VAL A 214 3.86 -6.91 -9.46
C VAL A 214 4.28 -8.27 -10.01
N CYS A 215 3.47 -9.29 -9.74
CA CYS A 215 3.65 -10.65 -10.23
C CYS A 215 2.53 -10.96 -11.23
N GLY A 216 2.84 -10.97 -12.54
CA GLY A 216 1.81 -11.05 -13.59
C GLY A 216 0.87 -9.83 -13.56
N ALA A 217 -0.42 -10.08 -13.26
CA ALA A 217 -1.44 -9.05 -13.05
C ALA A 217 -1.79 -8.83 -11.56
N THR A 218 -1.03 -9.45 -10.64
CA THR A 218 -1.27 -9.41 -9.20
C THR A 218 -0.34 -8.42 -8.53
N LEU A 219 -0.89 -7.52 -7.71
CA LEU A 219 -0.13 -6.65 -6.83
C LEU A 219 0.29 -7.42 -5.57
N VAL A 220 1.54 -7.29 -5.14
CA VAL A 220 2.05 -7.91 -3.91
C VAL A 220 2.56 -6.82 -2.98
N VAL A 221 2.20 -6.88 -1.69
CA VAL A 221 2.70 -5.96 -0.64
C VAL A 221 3.11 -6.72 0.62
N ASN A 222 4.20 -6.30 1.25
CA ASN A 222 4.74 -6.92 2.45
C ASN A 222 4.55 -6.01 3.67
N LEU A 223 3.66 -6.42 4.58
CA LEU A 223 3.44 -5.77 5.86
C LEU A 223 4.36 -6.36 6.95
N PRO A 224 4.71 -5.58 7.98
CA PRO A 224 5.39 -6.11 9.16
C PRO A 224 4.56 -7.19 9.88
N GLY A 225 5.23 -8.08 10.61
CA GLY A 225 4.60 -9.22 11.27
C GLY A 225 3.82 -8.91 12.55
N LYS A 226 3.89 -7.68 13.09
CA LYS A 226 3.19 -7.32 14.33
C LYS A 226 1.75 -6.86 14.03
N PRO A 227 0.73 -7.36 14.74
CA PRO A 227 -0.67 -6.98 14.48
C PRO A 227 -0.91 -5.47 14.57
N ARG A 228 -0.22 -4.81 15.49
CA ARG A 228 -0.25 -3.35 15.62
C ARG A 228 0.17 -2.63 14.34
N ALA A 229 1.26 -3.06 13.70
CA ALA A 229 1.74 -2.44 12.47
C ALA A 229 0.75 -2.67 11.31
N VAL A 230 0.16 -3.87 11.22
CA VAL A 230 -0.90 -4.16 10.24
C VAL A 230 -2.08 -3.20 10.41
N ARG A 231 -2.53 -2.98 11.65
CA ARG A 231 -3.62 -2.03 11.99
C ARG A 231 -3.29 -0.58 11.64
N GLU A 232 -2.03 -0.19 11.81
CA GLU A 232 -1.56 1.18 11.54
C GLU A 232 -1.39 1.45 10.03
N ILE A 233 -0.89 0.47 9.25
CA ILE A 233 -0.51 0.66 7.84
C ILE A 233 -1.67 0.37 6.89
N LEU A 234 -2.32 -0.79 7.05
CA LEU A 234 -3.19 -1.35 6.03
C LEU A 234 -4.38 -0.43 5.68
N PRO A 235 -5.12 0.15 6.67
CA PRO A 235 -6.23 1.06 6.36
C PRO A 235 -5.80 2.28 5.53
N THR A 236 -4.60 2.81 5.78
CA THR A 236 -4.08 3.98 5.07
C THR A 236 -3.73 3.68 3.62
N ILE A 237 -3.25 2.48 3.32
CA ILE A 237 -2.82 2.12 1.96
C ILE A 237 -3.93 1.47 1.13
N LYS A 238 -5.01 0.97 1.75
CA LYS A 238 -6.15 0.30 1.07
C LYS A 238 -6.65 1.02 -0.19
N PRO A 239 -6.89 2.35 -0.20
CA PRO A 239 -7.34 3.05 -1.41
C PRO A 239 -6.33 2.98 -2.55
N VAL A 240 -5.03 3.04 -2.23
CA VAL A 240 -3.93 2.92 -3.20
C VAL A 240 -3.84 1.49 -3.73
N LEU A 241 -4.03 0.48 -2.88
CA LEU A 241 -4.07 -0.92 -3.30
C LEU A 241 -5.21 -1.19 -4.29
N ALA A 242 -6.42 -0.66 -4.01
CA ALA A 242 -7.57 -0.79 -4.90
C ALA A 242 -7.31 -0.13 -6.27
N HIS A 243 -6.67 1.05 -6.26
CA HIS A 243 -6.21 1.71 -7.49
C HIS A 243 -5.17 0.89 -8.26
N GLY A 244 -4.19 0.32 -7.57
CA GLY A 244 -3.19 -0.57 -8.16
C GLY A 244 -3.82 -1.78 -8.85
N CYS A 245 -4.80 -2.42 -8.21
CA CYS A 245 -5.53 -3.54 -8.80
C CYS A 245 -6.29 -3.12 -10.08
N ALA A 246 -6.94 -1.95 -10.06
CA ALA A 246 -7.64 -1.41 -11.23
C ALA A 246 -6.70 -1.13 -12.42
N LEU A 247 -5.49 -0.63 -12.14
CA LEU A 247 -4.47 -0.41 -13.17
C LEU A 247 -4.01 -1.73 -13.79
N LEU A 248 -3.75 -2.76 -12.97
CA LEU A 248 -3.24 -4.04 -13.45
C LEU A 248 -4.30 -4.85 -14.23
N ARG A 249 -5.58 -4.67 -13.93
CA ARG A 249 -6.68 -5.26 -14.72
C ARG A 249 -6.98 -4.51 -16.03
N GLY A 250 -6.31 -3.40 -16.33
CA GLY A 250 -6.59 -2.60 -17.51
C GLY A 250 -7.88 -1.77 -17.42
N THR A 251 -8.52 -1.70 -16.25
CA THR A 251 -9.77 -0.95 -16.02
C THR A 251 -9.56 0.57 -15.87
N THR A 252 -8.65 1.17 -16.65
CA THR A 252 -8.36 2.61 -16.59
C THR A 252 -8.54 3.31 -17.93
N ARG A 253 -8.96 4.59 -17.86
CA ARG A 253 -9.35 5.47 -19.00
C ARG A 253 -8.33 5.59 -20.14
N HIS A 254 -7.09 5.16 -19.96
CA HIS A 254 -6.05 5.26 -21.00
C HIS A 254 -6.38 4.42 -22.23
N GLU A 255 -7.04 3.27 -22.09
CA GLU A 255 -7.46 2.48 -23.26
C GLU A 255 -8.59 3.13 -24.04
N GLU A 256 -9.60 3.69 -23.35
CA GLU A 256 -10.72 4.39 -23.99
C GLU A 256 -10.24 5.65 -24.72
N SER A 257 -9.32 6.40 -24.11
CA SER A 257 -8.77 7.64 -24.68
C SER A 257 -7.86 7.35 -25.89
N TYR A 258 -7.02 6.31 -25.82
CA TYR A 258 -6.15 5.91 -26.93
C TYR A 258 -6.96 5.30 -28.09
N ARG A 259 -7.95 4.44 -27.81
CA ARG A 259 -8.84 3.88 -28.84
C ARG A 259 -9.66 4.98 -29.53
N ALA A 260 -10.14 5.97 -28.77
CA ALA A 260 -10.86 7.12 -29.34
C ALA A 260 -9.95 7.97 -30.25
N GLN A 261 -8.69 8.20 -29.85
CA GLN A 261 -7.71 8.93 -30.66
C GLN A 261 -7.36 8.19 -31.96
N VAL A 262 -7.04 6.89 -31.89
CA VAL A 262 -6.70 6.07 -33.07
C VAL A 262 -7.88 5.96 -34.04
N THR A 263 -9.11 5.84 -33.53
CA THR A 263 -10.32 5.79 -34.36
C THR A 263 -10.57 7.13 -35.07
N SER A 264 -10.29 8.26 -34.41
CA SER A 264 -10.41 9.60 -35.01
C SER A 264 -9.35 9.89 -36.07
N GLU A 265 -8.12 9.41 -35.88
CA GLU A 265 -7.02 9.55 -36.86
C GLU A 265 -7.25 8.67 -38.09
N GLN A 266 -7.78 7.46 -37.92
CA GLN A 266 -8.11 6.56 -39.03
C GLN A 266 -9.28 7.08 -39.87
N GLN A 267 -10.30 7.68 -39.24
CA GLN A 267 -11.43 8.29 -39.95
C GLN A 267 -11.02 9.51 -40.78
N MET A 268 -10.09 10.35 -40.28
CA MET A 268 -9.55 11.49 -41.04
C MET A 268 -8.60 11.10 -42.18
N ALA A 269 -7.96 9.92 -42.11
CA ALA A 269 -7.07 9.43 -43.18
C ALA A 269 -7.82 8.79 -44.36
N THR A 270 -9.09 8.43 -44.18
CA THR A 270 -9.95 7.79 -45.21
C THR A 270 -10.95 8.75 -45.87
N SER A 271 -10.93 10.03 -45.50
CA SER A 271 -11.78 11.11 -46.03
C SER A 271 -10.95 12.13 -46.80
#